data_AF-A0A933GGW4-F1
#
_entry.id   AF-A0A933GGW4-F1
#
_cell.length_a   1.000
_cell.length_b   1.000
_cell.length_c   1.000
_cell.angle_alpha   90.00
_cell.angle_beta   90.00
_cell.angle_gamma   90.00
#
_symmetry.space_group_name_H-M   'P 1'
#
loop_
_entity.id
_entity.type
_entity.pdbx_description
1 polymer ?
#
loop_
_entity_poly.entity_id
_entity_poly.type
_entity_poly.pdbx_seq_one_letter_code
_entity_poly.pdbx_strand_id
1 'polypeptide(L)'
;NWDTVWGRFAEAPAAYANLPELLRRAKPKDDGLPLFFHRECWPQCNEQAEDALRDGLGRLALLAPDAAGAEIEKLESSHGVRRGWVWAKVGQAPLAQALEHLALLARATRTNLGGENATAMATAYAADGWRADAAVLDALAGVSRAADVAAVKAAIQAVYTPWLEAGAERFQDRVRETPAHPYGAAPGALAEVAAGTCIVFADGLRLDLGKRLRAALETAGLLVDETWRWVPLPPVTPTAKPAASPVADLVTGEGADGGQFLPSVAATGQPLTIERFRKLLTERGFQDLRGDDTGDPAGRAWTEHGEIDQRGHEEGWKLARRIAEEIAGLVDRIQGLLDAGWREVRVVTDHGWLLVPGGLPKVDMPQYLVESRWARCGALKPGTKIDFPTAPWHWNTDVRIALAPGIGSFRASTEYSHGSLSLQECVVPSLVVRAAEPPGPAATVVSVRWTGLRCRVQVVGARAGWQVDLRTKAGDPASSLAKDAQPRPVGPEGDASLVVDNPDHEGMAATVVLLDPEARVAAKHTTTIGGEE
;
A
#
# COMPACT_ATOMS: atom_id res chain seq x y z
N ASN A 1 8.83 -18.60 44.71
CA ASN A 1 9.82 -18.81 43.64
C ASN A 1 9.82 -17.55 42.77
N TRP A 2 10.98 -16.90 42.59
CA TRP A 2 11.11 -15.68 41.77
C TRP A 2 10.65 -15.90 40.33
N ASP A 3 10.98 -17.06 39.74
CA ASP A 3 10.65 -17.38 38.35
C ASP A 3 9.13 -17.39 38.10
N THR A 4 8.35 -17.87 39.06
CA THR A 4 6.88 -17.88 38.97
C THR A 4 6.31 -16.46 39.03
N VAL A 5 6.88 -15.59 39.86
CA VAL A 5 6.43 -14.19 39.99
C VAL A 5 6.83 -13.40 38.75
N TRP A 6 8.06 -13.59 38.28
CA TRP A 6 8.56 -13.00 37.05
C TRP A 6 7.75 -13.45 35.82
N GLY A 7 7.44 -14.74 35.73
CA GLY A 7 6.60 -15.30 34.67
C GLY A 7 5.25 -14.61 34.57
N ARG A 8 4.55 -14.42 35.69
CA ARG A 8 3.26 -13.69 35.73
C ARG A 8 3.37 -12.25 35.23
N PHE A 9 4.45 -11.56 35.60
CA PHE A 9 4.69 -10.21 35.08
C PHE A 9 4.98 -10.23 33.58
N ALA A 10 5.81 -11.17 33.12
CA ALA A 10 6.20 -11.30 31.71
C ALA A 10 5.03 -11.70 30.79
N GLU A 11 4.01 -12.40 31.32
CA GLU A 11 2.76 -12.73 30.62
C GLU A 11 1.91 -11.48 30.35
N ALA A 12 1.75 -10.60 31.34
CA ALA A 12 0.87 -9.43 31.24
C ALA A 12 1.50 -8.16 31.84
N PRO A 13 2.60 -7.63 31.26
CA PRO A 13 3.35 -6.53 31.89
C PRO A 13 2.57 -5.23 32.00
N ALA A 14 1.62 -4.99 31.08
CA ALA A 14 0.74 -3.83 31.12
C ALA A 14 -0.19 -3.80 32.36
N ALA A 15 -0.50 -4.98 32.93
CA ALA A 15 -1.32 -5.06 34.15
C ALA A 15 -0.57 -4.60 35.42
N TYR A 16 0.75 -4.43 35.34
CA TYR A 16 1.62 -4.11 36.46
C TYR A 16 2.46 -2.85 36.20
N ALA A 17 1.81 -1.75 35.79
CA ALA A 17 2.48 -0.52 35.34
C ALA A 17 3.49 0.10 36.34
N ASN A 18 3.32 -0.13 37.65
CA ASN A 18 4.21 0.40 38.68
C ASN A 18 5.45 -0.48 38.94
N LEU A 19 5.43 -1.75 38.50
CA LEU A 19 6.50 -2.71 38.80
C LEU A 19 7.86 -2.34 38.18
N PRO A 20 7.96 -1.79 36.95
CA PRO A 20 9.23 -1.35 36.39
C PRO A 20 9.98 -0.36 37.29
N GLU A 21 9.28 0.59 37.90
CA GLU A 21 9.89 1.59 38.78
C GLU A 21 10.36 1.00 40.11
N LEU A 22 9.63 0.01 40.64
CA LEU A 22 10.07 -0.75 41.82
C LEU A 22 11.32 -1.58 41.51
N LEU A 23 11.35 -2.24 40.34
CA LEU A 23 12.52 -2.98 39.88
C LEU A 23 13.74 -2.07 39.71
N ARG A 24 13.55 -0.82 39.25
CA ARG A 24 14.66 0.13 39.17
C ARG A 24 15.32 0.36 40.54
N ARG A 25 14.51 0.57 41.58
CA ARG A 25 14.99 0.81 42.95
C ARG A 25 15.62 -0.43 43.59
N ALA A 26 15.19 -1.60 43.16
CA ALA A 26 15.62 -2.88 43.72
C ALA A 26 16.85 -3.49 43.04
N LYS A 27 17.32 -2.93 41.90
CA LYS A 27 18.46 -3.50 41.15
C LYS A 27 19.71 -3.60 42.06
N PRO A 28 20.31 -4.79 42.20
CA PRO A 28 21.59 -4.95 42.89
C PRO A 28 22.68 -4.05 42.32
N LYS A 29 23.60 -3.59 43.18
CA LYS A 29 24.80 -2.86 42.75
C LYS A 29 25.68 -3.77 41.90
N ASP A 30 26.41 -3.18 40.96
CA ASP A 30 27.20 -3.93 39.97
C ASP A 30 28.43 -4.64 40.59
N ASP A 31 28.86 -4.23 41.79
CA ASP A 31 29.91 -4.91 42.55
C ASP A 31 29.38 -6.21 43.16
N GLY A 32 29.83 -7.35 42.64
CA GLY A 32 29.48 -8.68 43.15
C GLY A 32 28.11 -9.18 42.68
N LEU A 33 27.81 -9.03 41.38
CA LEU A 33 26.59 -9.58 40.78
C LEU A 33 26.40 -11.05 41.19
N PRO A 34 25.24 -11.44 41.75
CA PRO A 34 24.97 -12.82 42.13
C PRO A 34 25.11 -13.78 40.95
N LEU A 35 25.47 -15.04 41.22
CA LEU A 35 25.48 -16.13 40.23
C LEU A 35 24.17 -16.26 39.43
N PHE A 36 23.06 -15.76 39.96
CA PHE A 36 21.71 -15.79 39.38
C PHE A 36 21.21 -14.39 38.97
N PHE A 37 22.08 -13.52 38.43
CA PHE A 37 21.67 -12.21 37.94
C PHE A 37 21.02 -12.30 36.54
N HIS A 38 19.69 -12.34 36.51
CA HIS A 38 18.92 -12.33 35.26
C HIS A 38 18.82 -10.91 34.70
N ARG A 39 19.67 -10.56 33.73
CA ARG A 39 19.70 -9.22 33.09
C ARG A 39 18.35 -8.79 32.54
N GLU A 40 17.57 -9.73 32.01
CA GLU A 40 16.23 -9.50 31.47
C GLU A 40 15.23 -8.97 32.51
N CYS A 41 15.49 -9.20 33.80
CA CYS A 41 14.62 -8.76 34.89
C CYS A 41 14.73 -7.27 35.23
N TRP A 42 15.73 -6.57 34.69
CA TRP A 42 16.09 -5.23 35.14
C TRP A 42 15.94 -4.19 34.02
N PRO A 43 15.08 -3.17 34.16
CA PRO A 43 14.90 -2.13 33.16
C PRO A 43 16.23 -1.45 32.79
N GLN A 44 17.08 -1.17 33.78
CA GLN A 44 18.35 -0.49 33.55
C GLN A 44 19.33 -1.30 32.70
N CYS A 45 19.27 -2.63 32.76
CA CYS A 45 20.11 -3.47 31.89
C CYS A 45 19.66 -3.40 30.43
N ASN A 46 18.35 -3.25 30.19
CA ASN A 46 17.82 -3.01 28.85
C ASN A 46 18.15 -1.60 28.36
N GLU A 47 17.97 -0.57 29.20
CA GLU A 47 18.30 0.83 28.88
C GLU A 47 19.79 0.96 28.48
N GLN A 48 20.71 0.40 29.28
CA GLN A 48 22.14 0.38 28.93
C GLN A 48 22.44 -0.37 27.62
N ALA A 49 21.72 -1.47 27.35
CA ALA A 49 21.91 -2.23 26.13
C ALA A 49 21.34 -1.50 24.89
N GLU A 50 20.25 -0.74 25.04
CA GLU A 50 19.74 0.15 23.99
C GLU A 50 20.73 1.28 23.71
N ASP A 51 21.35 1.87 24.75
CA ASP A 51 22.38 2.90 24.57
C ASP A 51 23.61 2.34 23.86
N ALA A 52 24.11 1.17 24.27
CA ALA A 52 25.22 0.50 23.60
C ALA A 52 24.90 0.14 22.15
N LEU A 53 23.67 -0.32 21.87
CA LEU A 53 23.23 -0.62 20.51
C LEU A 53 23.16 0.66 19.65
N ARG A 54 22.62 1.76 20.20
CA ARG A 54 22.56 3.05 19.52
C ARG A 54 23.94 3.52 19.10
N ASP A 55 24.90 3.46 20.02
CA ASP A 55 26.28 3.86 19.75
C ASP A 55 26.94 2.93 18.72
N GLY A 56 26.64 1.62 18.79
CA GLY A 56 27.07 0.63 17.80
C GLY A 56 26.59 0.95 16.39
N LEU A 57 25.29 1.19 16.24
CA LEU A 57 24.65 1.56 14.97
C LEU A 57 25.18 2.90 14.45
N GLY A 58 25.36 3.90 15.32
CA GLY A 58 25.88 5.21 14.94
C GLY A 58 27.31 5.15 14.36
N ARG A 59 28.14 4.20 14.81
CA ARG A 59 29.50 4.00 14.29
C ARG A 59 29.56 3.33 12.92
N LEU A 60 28.46 2.74 12.43
CA LEU A 60 28.45 2.04 11.13
C LEU A 60 28.73 2.99 9.96
N ALA A 61 28.39 4.27 10.09
CA ALA A 61 28.69 5.29 9.07
C ALA A 61 30.19 5.48 8.80
N LEU A 62 31.07 4.95 9.67
CA LEU A 62 32.53 5.00 9.52
C LEU A 62 33.11 3.75 8.85
N LEU A 63 32.28 2.75 8.55
CA LEU A 63 32.71 1.46 8.01
C LEU A 63 32.42 1.36 6.52
N ALA A 64 33.20 0.54 5.83
CA ALA A 64 32.87 0.11 4.47
C ALA A 64 31.59 -0.76 4.47
N PRO A 65 30.83 -0.84 3.36
CA PRO A 65 29.51 -1.48 3.35
C PRO A 65 29.52 -2.94 3.84
N ASP A 66 30.46 -3.77 3.38
CA ASP A 66 30.59 -5.17 3.82
C ASP A 66 30.90 -5.29 5.32
N ALA A 67 31.77 -4.42 5.84
CA ALA A 67 32.12 -4.38 7.25
C ALA A 67 30.95 -3.87 8.11
N ALA A 68 30.18 -2.89 7.62
CA ALA A 68 28.97 -2.42 8.27
C ALA A 68 27.91 -3.54 8.35
N GLY A 69 27.70 -4.28 7.25
CA GLY A 69 26.81 -5.43 7.23
C GLY A 69 27.21 -6.52 8.22
N ALA A 70 28.50 -6.85 8.30
CA ALA A 70 29.02 -7.81 9.28
C ALA A 70 28.85 -7.34 10.73
N GLU A 71 29.08 -6.05 11.01
CA GLU A 71 28.88 -5.52 12.37
C GLU A 71 27.39 -5.48 12.76
N ILE A 72 26.46 -5.22 11.83
CA ILE A 72 25.01 -5.34 12.08
C ILE A 72 24.66 -6.76 12.55
N GLU A 73 25.20 -7.81 11.94
CA GLU A 73 24.90 -9.19 12.34
C GLU A 73 25.49 -9.57 13.70
N LYS A 74 26.64 -9.01 14.04
CA LYS A 74 27.24 -9.16 15.38
C LYS A 74 26.42 -8.44 16.44
N LEU A 75 25.93 -7.24 16.13
CA LEU A 75 24.98 -6.51 16.98
C LEU A 75 23.71 -7.34 17.16
N GLU A 76 23.16 -7.89 16.08
CA GLU A 76 21.96 -8.74 16.12
C GLU A 76 22.18 -10.00 16.97
N SER A 77 23.33 -10.66 16.84
CA SER A 77 23.68 -11.83 17.68
C SER A 77 23.74 -11.48 19.17
N SER A 78 24.14 -10.26 19.51
CA SER A 78 24.31 -9.81 20.90
C SER A 78 23.02 -9.24 21.50
N HIS A 79 22.22 -8.54 20.70
CA HIS A 79 21.08 -7.77 21.15
C HIS A 79 19.72 -8.39 20.78
N GLY A 80 19.67 -9.32 19.83
CA GLY A 80 18.41 -9.86 19.29
C GLY A 80 17.58 -10.61 20.33
N VAL A 81 18.21 -11.29 21.28
CA VAL A 81 17.54 -11.96 22.42
C VAL A 81 16.64 -11.00 23.22
N ARG A 82 16.96 -9.69 23.21
CA ARG A 82 16.22 -8.67 23.96
C ARG A 82 14.82 -8.43 23.41
N ARG A 83 14.52 -8.83 22.16
CA ARG A 83 13.15 -8.80 21.64
C ARG A 83 12.22 -9.75 22.39
N GLY A 84 12.76 -10.81 23.00
CA GLY A 84 12.01 -11.71 23.88
C GLY A 84 11.82 -11.21 25.31
N TRP A 85 12.52 -10.14 25.71
CA TRP A 85 12.41 -9.59 27.06
C TRP A 85 11.08 -8.85 27.26
N VAL A 86 10.63 -8.78 28.51
CA VAL A 86 9.40 -8.05 28.86
C VAL A 86 9.42 -6.58 28.43
N TRP A 87 10.60 -5.97 28.41
CA TRP A 87 10.82 -4.57 28.02
C TRP A 87 10.43 -4.31 26.56
N ALA A 88 10.64 -5.27 25.67
CA ALA A 88 10.21 -5.17 24.29
C ALA A 88 8.68 -5.11 24.17
N LYS A 89 7.96 -5.92 24.97
CA LYS A 89 6.48 -5.94 25.01
C LYS A 89 5.85 -4.64 25.49
N VAL A 90 6.60 -3.83 26.25
CA VAL A 90 6.16 -2.51 26.75
C VAL A 90 6.82 -1.35 26.02
N GLY A 91 7.40 -1.59 24.84
CA GLY A 91 7.95 -0.54 23.97
C GLY A 91 9.26 0.09 24.45
N GLN A 92 9.99 -0.56 25.36
CA GLN A 92 11.25 -0.06 25.93
C GLN A 92 12.51 -0.60 25.24
N ALA A 93 12.36 -1.42 24.19
CA ALA A 93 13.49 -1.92 23.38
C ALA A 93 13.34 -1.63 21.87
N PRO A 94 13.07 -0.37 21.46
CA PRO A 94 12.80 -0.02 20.07
C PRO A 94 13.97 -0.31 19.12
N LEU A 95 15.23 -0.11 19.53
CA LEU A 95 16.37 -0.41 18.68
C LEU A 95 16.58 -1.92 18.52
N ALA A 96 16.32 -2.72 19.56
CA ALA A 96 16.33 -4.19 19.44
C ALA A 96 15.31 -4.69 18.41
N GLN A 97 14.13 -4.06 18.35
CA GLN A 97 13.09 -4.34 17.35
C GLN A 97 13.56 -3.94 15.94
N ALA A 98 14.03 -2.69 15.77
CA ALA A 98 14.52 -2.21 14.49
C ALA A 98 15.73 -3.01 13.96
N LEU A 99 16.57 -3.54 14.86
CA LEU A 99 17.77 -4.32 14.52
C LEU A 99 17.46 -5.61 13.75
N GLU A 100 16.30 -6.23 14.00
CA GLU A 100 15.87 -7.40 13.23
C GLU A 100 15.78 -7.07 11.74
N HIS A 101 15.15 -5.95 11.41
CA HIS A 101 14.99 -5.47 10.06
C HIS A 101 16.33 -4.96 9.47
N LEU A 102 17.18 -4.32 10.27
CA LEU A 102 18.53 -3.97 9.81
C LEU A 102 19.38 -5.21 9.47
N ALA A 103 19.23 -6.31 10.21
CA ALA A 103 19.91 -7.57 9.90
C ALA A 103 19.33 -8.26 8.66
N LEU A 104 18.03 -8.10 8.38
CA LEU A 104 17.43 -8.53 7.10
C LEU A 104 17.97 -7.68 5.94
N LEU A 105 18.06 -6.36 6.13
CA LEU A 105 18.63 -5.43 5.16
C LEU A 105 20.08 -5.81 4.83
N ALA A 106 20.93 -5.97 5.85
CA ALA A 106 22.33 -6.34 5.68
C ALA A 106 22.49 -7.66 4.91
N ARG A 107 21.59 -8.62 5.11
CA ARG A 107 21.57 -9.90 4.36
C ARG A 107 21.09 -9.72 2.92
N ALA A 108 20.03 -8.94 2.70
CA ALA A 108 19.48 -8.68 1.37
C ALA A 108 20.49 -7.93 0.48
N THR A 109 21.22 -6.96 1.04
CA THR A 109 22.19 -6.14 0.29
C THR A 109 23.52 -6.83 0.01
N ARG A 110 23.75 -8.06 0.50
CA ARG A 110 24.93 -8.85 0.10
C ARG A 110 24.93 -9.23 -1.37
N THR A 111 23.73 -9.35 -1.94
CA THR A 111 23.56 -9.65 -3.35
C THR A 111 23.28 -8.35 -4.08
N ASN A 112 24.20 -7.94 -4.94
CA ASN A 112 24.00 -6.76 -5.78
C ASN A 112 22.83 -6.96 -6.73
N LEU A 113 22.11 -5.88 -7.03
CA LEU A 113 21.12 -5.85 -8.11
C LEU A 113 21.83 -5.97 -9.46
N GLY A 114 21.99 -7.20 -9.92
CA GLY A 114 22.69 -7.55 -11.16
C GLY A 114 21.81 -8.33 -12.13
N GLY A 115 22.29 -8.46 -13.35
CA GLY A 115 21.62 -9.19 -14.42
C GLY A 115 22.36 -8.99 -15.74
N GLU A 116 22.18 -9.94 -16.66
CA GLU A 116 22.75 -9.85 -18.01
C GLU A 116 22.10 -8.72 -18.83
N ASN A 117 20.82 -8.42 -18.60
CA ASN A 117 20.05 -7.34 -19.21
C ASN A 117 19.06 -6.74 -18.20
N ALA A 118 18.37 -5.66 -18.59
CA ALA A 118 17.42 -4.94 -17.73
C ALA A 118 16.26 -5.83 -17.23
N THR A 119 15.75 -6.74 -18.08
CA THR A 119 14.66 -7.67 -17.72
C THR A 119 15.11 -8.72 -16.71
N ALA A 120 16.33 -9.24 -16.83
CA ALA A 120 16.92 -10.13 -15.82
C ALA A 120 17.07 -9.41 -14.47
N MET A 121 17.50 -8.14 -14.48
CA MET A 121 17.59 -7.33 -13.27
C MET A 121 16.21 -7.10 -12.62
N ALA A 122 15.19 -6.76 -13.40
CA ALA A 122 13.82 -6.60 -12.90
C ALA A 122 13.24 -7.90 -12.34
N THR A 123 13.50 -9.03 -13.00
CA THR A 123 13.07 -10.35 -12.52
C THR A 123 13.71 -10.67 -11.17
N ALA A 124 15.02 -10.45 -11.03
CA ALA A 124 15.73 -10.65 -9.76
C ALA A 124 15.23 -9.71 -8.65
N TYR A 125 14.99 -8.44 -8.99
CA TYR A 125 14.42 -7.47 -8.05
C TYR A 125 13.01 -7.87 -7.59
N ALA A 126 12.15 -8.31 -8.51
CA ALA A 126 10.78 -8.73 -8.20
C ALA A 126 10.69 -10.06 -7.44
N ALA A 127 11.66 -10.95 -7.63
CA ALA A 127 11.79 -12.16 -6.84
C ALA A 127 12.22 -11.83 -5.41
N ASP A 128 13.37 -11.16 -5.26
CA ASP A 128 14.03 -11.03 -3.96
C ASP A 128 14.51 -9.63 -3.58
N GLY A 129 14.94 -8.80 -4.55
CA GLY A 129 15.56 -7.50 -4.27
C GLY A 129 14.67 -6.52 -3.50
N TRP A 130 13.35 -6.58 -3.71
CA TRP A 130 12.36 -5.77 -2.97
C TRP A 130 12.44 -5.92 -1.45
N ARG A 131 12.99 -7.03 -0.92
CA ARG A 131 13.11 -7.26 0.53
C ARG A 131 14.06 -6.27 1.22
N ALA A 132 15.06 -5.76 0.51
CA ALA A 132 15.93 -4.72 1.04
C ALA A 132 15.11 -3.44 1.31
N ASP A 133 14.30 -3.04 0.33
CA ASP A 133 13.46 -1.85 0.43
C ASP A 133 12.40 -2.00 1.55
N ALA A 134 11.81 -3.19 1.69
CA ALA A 134 10.88 -3.52 2.77
C ALA A 134 11.54 -3.37 4.16
N ALA A 135 12.75 -3.92 4.31
CA ALA A 135 13.48 -3.90 5.58
C ALA A 135 13.85 -2.47 6.02
N VAL A 136 14.14 -1.57 5.08
CA VAL A 136 14.34 -0.14 5.36
C VAL A 136 13.10 0.48 5.99
N LEU A 137 11.92 0.23 5.42
CA LEU A 137 10.66 0.78 5.93
C LEU A 137 10.35 0.25 7.34
N ASP A 138 10.52 -1.06 7.57
CA ASP A 138 10.22 -1.65 8.87
C ASP A 138 11.19 -1.15 9.97
N ALA A 139 12.48 -1.02 9.65
CA ALA A 139 13.47 -0.46 10.57
C ALA A 139 13.14 0.99 10.95
N LEU A 140 12.74 1.82 9.99
CA LEU A 140 12.37 3.23 10.22
C LEU A 140 11.05 3.38 10.99
N ALA A 141 10.08 2.51 10.73
CA ALA A 141 8.79 2.52 11.42
C ALA A 141 8.94 2.18 12.92
N GLY A 142 9.90 1.32 13.28
CA GLY A 142 10.13 0.85 14.65
C GLY A 142 10.73 1.87 15.63
N VAL A 143 11.14 3.05 15.17
CA VAL A 143 11.82 4.05 16.02
C VAL A 143 11.15 5.43 16.01
N SER A 144 11.07 6.05 17.19
CA SER A 144 10.42 7.35 17.40
C SER A 144 11.33 8.44 17.97
N ARG A 145 12.22 8.09 18.90
CA ARG A 145 13.16 9.02 19.52
C ARG A 145 14.21 9.48 18.50
N ALA A 146 14.49 10.78 18.46
CA ALA A 146 15.41 11.37 17.48
C ALA A 146 16.80 10.70 17.44
N ALA A 147 17.34 10.31 18.60
CA ALA A 147 18.63 9.64 18.70
C ALA A 147 18.59 8.20 18.13
N ASP A 148 17.48 7.47 18.32
CA ASP A 148 17.28 6.13 17.76
C ASP A 148 17.11 6.20 16.25
N VAL A 149 16.30 7.16 15.79
CA VAL A 149 16.12 7.47 14.36
C VAL A 149 17.47 7.75 13.71
N ALA A 150 18.30 8.62 14.31
CA ALA A 150 19.62 8.94 13.76
C ALA A 150 20.52 7.70 13.65
N ALA A 151 20.51 6.83 14.65
CA ALA A 151 21.29 5.59 14.64
C ALA A 151 20.81 4.60 13.57
N VAL A 152 19.50 4.42 13.42
CA VAL A 152 18.91 3.58 12.36
C VAL A 152 19.20 4.15 10.97
N LYS A 153 19.08 5.47 10.78
CA LYS A 153 19.45 6.12 9.51
C LYS A 153 20.92 5.88 9.16
N ALA A 154 21.83 6.02 10.13
CA ALA A 154 23.26 5.77 9.91
C ALA A 154 23.53 4.32 9.46
N ALA A 155 22.87 3.34 10.09
CA ALA A 155 22.96 1.93 9.71
C ALA A 155 22.45 1.68 8.28
N ILE A 156 21.27 2.22 7.94
CA ILE A 156 20.69 2.10 6.59
C ILE A 156 21.64 2.72 5.56
N GLN A 157 22.11 3.94 5.79
CA GLN A 157 22.99 4.64 4.84
C GLN A 157 24.29 3.87 4.56
N ALA A 158 24.85 3.17 5.55
CA ALA A 158 26.10 2.43 5.42
C ALA A 158 25.99 1.22 4.48
N VAL A 159 24.81 0.57 4.37
CA VAL A 159 24.64 -0.67 3.60
C VAL A 159 23.70 -0.54 2.41
N TYR A 160 22.64 0.26 2.52
CA TYR A 160 21.58 0.35 1.52
C TYR A 160 21.88 1.38 0.44
N THR A 161 22.37 2.57 0.80
CA THR A 161 22.74 3.61 -0.18
C THR A 161 23.74 3.12 -1.23
N PRO A 162 24.88 2.47 -0.88
CA PRO A 162 25.81 1.96 -1.89
C PRO A 162 25.21 0.84 -2.75
N TRP A 163 24.36 -0.01 -2.17
CA TRP A 163 23.66 -1.06 -2.90
C TRP A 163 22.67 -0.50 -3.92
N LEU A 164 21.90 0.52 -3.54
CA LEU A 164 20.99 1.22 -4.43
C LEU A 164 21.74 1.92 -5.57
N GLU A 165 22.83 2.65 -5.25
CA GLU A 165 23.62 3.37 -6.25
C GLU A 165 24.17 2.41 -7.30
N ALA A 166 24.86 1.35 -6.87
CA ALA A 166 25.41 0.35 -7.78
C ALA A 166 24.32 -0.34 -8.62
N GLY A 167 23.15 -0.62 -8.03
CA GLY A 167 22.01 -1.20 -8.74
C GLY A 167 21.41 -0.25 -9.79
N ALA A 168 21.24 1.03 -9.45
CA ALA A 168 20.71 2.04 -10.34
C ALA A 168 21.67 2.36 -11.49
N GLU A 169 22.97 2.52 -11.22
CA GLU A 169 24.00 2.71 -12.26
C GLU A 169 24.02 1.52 -13.23
N ARG A 170 24.03 0.29 -12.69
CA ARG A 170 24.00 -0.91 -13.52
C ARG A 170 22.74 -1.01 -14.37
N PHE A 171 21.59 -0.67 -13.81
CA PHE A 171 20.32 -0.65 -14.53
C PHE A 171 20.34 0.38 -15.66
N GLN A 172 20.86 1.58 -15.39
CA GLN A 172 21.01 2.64 -16.38
C GLN A 172 21.93 2.24 -17.53
N ASP A 173 23.04 1.54 -17.23
CA ASP A 173 23.94 1.02 -18.26
C ASP A 173 23.24 -0.04 -19.13
N ARG A 174 22.51 -0.99 -18.52
CA ARG A 174 21.75 -2.02 -19.26
C ARG A 174 20.67 -1.43 -20.17
N VAL A 175 19.95 -0.41 -19.69
CA VAL A 175 18.95 0.31 -20.48
C VAL A 175 19.61 1.03 -21.66
N ARG A 176 20.78 1.65 -21.44
CA ARG A 176 21.57 2.31 -22.50
C ARG A 176 22.08 1.34 -23.57
N GLU A 177 22.49 0.13 -23.16
CA GLU A 177 22.94 -0.94 -24.06
C GLU A 177 21.79 -1.51 -24.91
N THR A 178 20.54 -1.43 -24.44
CA THR A 178 19.35 -2.01 -25.10
C THR A 178 18.20 -1.01 -25.25
N PRO A 179 18.38 0.10 -26.01
CA PRO A 179 17.41 1.19 -26.07
C PRO A 179 16.12 0.84 -26.83
N ALA A 180 16.13 -0.24 -27.63
CA ALA A 180 14.97 -0.71 -28.39
C ALA A 180 13.98 -1.56 -27.58
N HIS A 181 14.30 -1.89 -26.32
CA HIS A 181 13.37 -2.63 -25.47
C HIS A 181 12.22 -1.70 -25.03
N PRO A 182 10.94 -2.12 -25.13
CA PRO A 182 9.80 -1.28 -24.76
C PRO A 182 9.68 -1.20 -23.22
N TYR A 183 10.55 -0.41 -22.59
CA TYR A 183 10.38 0.01 -21.20
C TYR A 183 9.13 0.90 -21.14
N GLY A 184 8.02 0.36 -20.63
CA GLY A 184 6.73 1.06 -20.59
C GLY A 184 5.70 0.57 -21.60
N ALA A 185 5.77 -0.68 -22.07
CA ALA A 185 4.59 -1.32 -22.65
C ALA A 185 3.41 -1.18 -21.67
N ALA A 186 2.27 -0.68 -22.17
CA ALA A 186 1.08 -0.51 -21.35
C ALA A 186 0.74 -1.83 -20.63
N PRO A 187 0.17 -1.77 -19.41
CA PRO A 187 -0.37 -2.97 -18.79
C PRO A 187 -1.30 -3.66 -19.79
N GLY A 188 -1.34 -5.00 -19.83
CA GLY A 188 -2.21 -5.74 -20.76
C GLY A 188 -3.61 -5.10 -20.81
N ALA A 189 -4.16 -4.92 -22.02
CA ALA A 189 -5.16 -3.89 -22.35
C ALA A 189 -6.20 -3.64 -21.23
N LEU A 190 -5.94 -2.65 -20.37
CA LEU A 190 -6.87 -2.24 -19.30
C LEU A 190 -8.20 -1.70 -19.87
N ALA A 191 -8.17 -1.22 -21.11
CA ALA A 191 -9.35 -0.82 -21.87
C ALA A 191 -10.31 -1.98 -22.15
N GLU A 192 -9.78 -3.21 -22.22
CA GLU A 192 -10.48 -4.42 -22.66
C GLU A 192 -10.85 -5.36 -21.51
N VAL A 193 -10.71 -4.92 -20.26
CA VAL A 193 -11.13 -5.74 -19.10
C VAL A 193 -12.60 -6.12 -19.23
N ALA A 194 -12.93 -7.34 -18.79
CA ALA A 194 -14.29 -7.85 -18.83
C ALA A 194 -15.22 -7.09 -17.89
N ALA A 195 -16.51 -7.11 -18.18
CA ALA A 195 -17.53 -6.67 -17.23
C ALA A 195 -17.43 -7.46 -15.90
N GLY A 196 -17.75 -6.79 -14.80
CA GLY A 196 -17.47 -7.25 -13.44
C GLY A 196 -16.03 -7.04 -12.97
N THR A 197 -15.27 -6.18 -13.64
CA THR A 197 -13.90 -5.80 -13.23
C THR A 197 -13.84 -4.35 -12.75
N CYS A 198 -13.34 -4.13 -11.54
CA CYS A 198 -12.98 -2.81 -11.04
C CYS A 198 -11.45 -2.66 -11.05
N ILE A 199 -10.94 -1.55 -11.58
CA ILE A 199 -9.52 -1.21 -11.54
C ILE A 199 -9.30 -0.23 -10.39
N VAL A 200 -8.45 -0.63 -9.44
CA VAL A 200 -8.01 0.20 -8.32
C VAL A 200 -6.61 0.73 -8.66
N PHE A 201 -6.50 2.04 -8.82
CA PHE A 201 -5.23 2.73 -8.99
C PHE A 201 -4.70 3.17 -7.62
N ALA A 202 -3.49 2.72 -7.28
CA ALA A 202 -2.75 3.14 -6.10
C ALA A 202 -1.57 4.02 -6.54
N ASP A 203 -1.48 5.24 -6.01
CA ASP A 203 -0.42 6.20 -6.36
C ASP A 203 0.88 5.85 -5.63
N GLY A 204 1.94 5.43 -6.34
CA GLY A 204 3.23 5.11 -5.73
C GLY A 204 3.31 3.75 -4.99
N LEU A 205 2.54 2.74 -5.38
CA LEU A 205 2.60 1.39 -4.80
C LEU A 205 3.88 0.65 -5.23
N ARG A 206 5.01 0.93 -4.58
CA ARG A 206 6.28 0.23 -4.84
C ARG A 206 6.16 -1.28 -4.62
N LEU A 207 7.03 -2.06 -5.25
CA LEU A 207 6.93 -3.52 -5.31
C LEU A 207 6.90 -4.21 -3.95
N ASP A 208 7.68 -3.74 -2.98
CA ASP A 208 7.63 -4.22 -1.59
C ASP A 208 6.27 -3.96 -0.91
N LEU A 209 5.62 -2.84 -1.22
CA LEU A 209 4.27 -2.53 -0.77
C LEU A 209 3.24 -3.41 -1.46
N GLY A 210 3.41 -3.71 -2.75
CA GLY A 210 2.60 -4.68 -3.48
C GLY A 210 2.64 -6.07 -2.84
N LYS A 211 3.82 -6.52 -2.41
CA LYS A 211 4.01 -7.80 -1.69
C LYS A 211 3.29 -7.80 -0.34
N ARG A 212 3.34 -6.69 0.40
CA ARG A 212 2.60 -6.51 1.67
C ARG A 212 1.09 -6.55 1.45
N LEU A 213 0.61 -5.83 0.44
CA LEU A 213 -0.80 -5.82 0.06
C LEU A 213 -1.27 -7.23 -0.30
N ARG A 214 -0.52 -7.94 -1.15
CA ARG A 214 -0.81 -9.35 -1.47
C ARG A 214 -0.94 -10.21 -0.20
N ALA A 215 0.06 -10.17 0.69
CA ALA A 215 0.03 -10.98 1.90
C ALA A 215 -1.15 -10.63 2.82
N ALA A 216 -1.52 -9.35 2.92
CA ALA A 216 -2.67 -8.91 3.70
C ALA A 216 -4.01 -9.39 3.09
N LEU A 217 -4.17 -9.30 1.77
CA LEU A 217 -5.34 -9.81 1.05
C LEU A 217 -5.47 -11.35 1.15
N GLU A 218 -4.36 -12.08 1.02
CA GLU A 218 -4.34 -13.54 1.21
C GLU A 218 -4.70 -13.93 2.66
N THR A 219 -4.24 -13.17 3.64
CA THR A 219 -4.64 -13.34 5.06
C THR A 219 -6.13 -13.08 5.27
N ALA A 220 -6.73 -12.17 4.50
CA ALA A 220 -8.16 -11.92 4.46
C ALA A 220 -8.97 -12.98 3.69
N GLY A 221 -8.31 -14.03 3.17
CA GLY A 221 -8.97 -15.13 2.45
C GLY A 221 -9.26 -14.85 0.98
N LEU A 222 -8.64 -13.81 0.39
CA LEU A 222 -8.78 -13.50 -1.03
C LEU A 222 -7.73 -14.24 -1.87
N LEU A 223 -8.06 -14.50 -3.12
CA LEU A 223 -7.13 -15.02 -4.12
C LEU A 223 -6.42 -13.85 -4.81
N VAL A 224 -5.10 -13.90 -4.84
CA VAL A 224 -4.27 -12.83 -5.43
C VAL A 224 -3.28 -13.44 -6.44
N ASP A 225 -3.45 -13.08 -7.71
CA ASP A 225 -2.42 -13.28 -8.72
C ASP A 225 -1.54 -12.02 -8.78
N GLU A 226 -0.24 -12.20 -8.60
CA GLU A 226 0.74 -11.10 -8.66
C GLU A 226 1.68 -11.29 -9.84
N THR A 227 1.85 -10.22 -10.60
CA THR A 227 2.95 -10.05 -11.56
C THR A 227 3.61 -8.69 -11.34
N TRP A 228 4.63 -8.39 -12.13
CA TRP A 228 5.23 -7.06 -12.18
C TRP A 228 5.22 -6.54 -13.62
N ARG A 229 5.35 -5.22 -13.78
CA ARG A 229 5.45 -4.57 -15.09
C ARG A 229 6.42 -3.40 -15.06
N TRP A 230 6.84 -3.00 -16.26
CA TRP A 230 7.54 -1.73 -16.46
C TRP A 230 6.57 -0.56 -16.42
N VAL A 231 7.12 0.61 -16.10
CA VAL A 231 6.44 1.91 -16.15
C VAL A 231 6.96 2.73 -17.34
N PRO A 232 6.18 3.67 -17.87
CA PRO A 232 6.67 4.59 -18.90
C PRO A 232 7.69 5.58 -18.35
N LEU A 233 8.50 6.16 -19.24
CA LEU A 233 9.53 7.14 -18.89
C LEU A 233 9.08 8.58 -19.20
N PRO A 234 9.31 9.55 -18.28
CA PRO A 234 9.86 9.33 -16.94
C PRO A 234 8.78 8.74 -16.01
N PRO A 235 9.17 8.00 -14.95
CA PRO A 235 8.25 7.46 -13.96
C PRO A 235 7.73 8.54 -13.02
N VAL A 236 6.94 9.46 -13.57
CA VAL A 236 6.26 10.55 -12.86
C VAL A 236 4.77 10.43 -13.14
N THR A 237 3.93 10.76 -12.15
CA THR A 237 2.47 10.62 -12.23
C THR A 237 1.85 11.18 -13.51
N PRO A 238 2.20 12.40 -14.00
CA PRO A 238 1.63 12.93 -15.25
C PRO A 238 1.89 12.06 -16.49
N THR A 239 3.00 11.32 -16.52
CA THR A 239 3.32 10.38 -17.60
C THR A 239 2.75 9.00 -17.33
N ALA A 240 2.95 8.50 -16.12
CA ALA A 240 2.76 7.10 -15.79
C ALA A 240 1.32 6.71 -15.45
N LYS A 241 0.56 7.59 -14.80
CA LYS A 241 -0.87 7.35 -14.51
C LYS A 241 -1.70 7.20 -15.79
N PRO A 242 -1.60 8.09 -16.80
CA PRO A 242 -2.33 7.90 -18.06
C PRO A 242 -2.00 6.57 -18.75
N ALA A 243 -0.74 6.13 -18.70
CA ALA A 243 -0.32 4.85 -19.30
C ALA A 243 -0.80 3.63 -18.51
N ALA A 244 -1.03 3.80 -17.20
CA ALA A 244 -1.57 2.80 -16.29
C ALA A 244 -3.11 2.77 -16.27
N SER A 245 -3.78 3.32 -17.29
CA SER A 245 -5.24 3.52 -17.30
C SER A 245 -5.96 2.86 -18.48
N PRO A 246 -7.28 2.65 -18.39
CA PRO A 246 -8.12 2.18 -19.51
C PRO A 246 -8.23 3.09 -20.72
N VAL A 247 -7.67 4.30 -20.64
CA VAL A 247 -7.74 5.33 -21.69
C VAL A 247 -6.37 5.64 -22.29
N ALA A 248 -5.34 4.83 -21.98
CA ALA A 248 -3.98 5.02 -22.46
C ALA A 248 -3.92 5.13 -24.00
N ASP A 249 -4.76 4.37 -24.72
CA ASP A 249 -4.86 4.38 -26.19
C ASP A 249 -5.52 5.65 -26.76
N LEU A 250 -6.12 6.49 -25.91
CA LEU A 250 -6.76 7.77 -26.28
C LEU A 250 -5.88 8.99 -25.98
N VAL A 251 -4.64 8.75 -25.55
CA VAL A 251 -3.69 9.77 -25.08
C VAL A 251 -2.49 9.83 -26.02
N THR A 252 -1.96 11.04 -26.24
CA THR A 252 -0.79 11.29 -27.10
C THR A 252 0.09 12.39 -26.50
N GLY A 253 1.38 12.41 -26.85
CA GLY A 253 2.26 13.52 -26.55
C GLY A 253 2.44 14.49 -27.72
N GLU A 254 1.76 14.27 -28.85
CA GLU A 254 1.76 15.22 -29.97
C GLU A 254 1.13 16.56 -29.56
N GLY A 255 1.88 17.64 -29.75
CA GLY A 255 1.46 19.00 -29.36
C GLY A 255 1.35 19.24 -27.85
N ALA A 256 1.80 18.29 -27.03
CA ALA A 256 1.74 18.37 -25.58
C ALA A 256 2.89 19.21 -24.98
N ASP A 257 2.69 19.72 -23.76
CA ASP A 257 3.72 20.42 -22.99
C ASP A 257 4.73 19.40 -22.43
N GLY A 258 5.82 19.20 -23.16
CA GLY A 258 6.92 18.33 -22.76
C GLY A 258 7.60 18.75 -21.45
N GLY A 259 7.48 20.02 -21.05
CA GLY A 259 8.03 20.53 -19.79
C GLY A 259 7.33 19.95 -18.56
N GLN A 260 6.01 19.77 -18.61
CA GLN A 260 5.26 19.20 -17.48
C GLN A 260 5.07 17.68 -17.59
N PHE A 261 5.56 17.07 -18.68
CA PHE A 261 5.30 15.68 -19.02
C PHE A 261 3.80 15.34 -19.00
N LEU A 262 2.97 16.34 -19.33
CA LEU A 262 1.52 16.25 -19.32
C LEU A 262 1.05 15.95 -20.74
N PRO A 263 0.56 14.74 -21.03
CA PRO A 263 0.11 14.41 -22.37
C PRO A 263 -1.23 15.08 -22.70
N SER A 264 -1.70 14.89 -23.93
CA SER A 264 -2.94 15.45 -24.48
C SER A 264 -3.92 14.34 -24.87
N VAL A 265 -5.20 14.69 -24.95
CA VAL A 265 -6.23 13.83 -25.52
C VAL A 265 -6.06 13.77 -27.03
N ALA A 266 -5.82 12.58 -27.58
CA ALA A 266 -5.49 12.40 -29.01
C ALA A 266 -6.54 13.01 -29.96
N ALA A 267 -7.82 12.85 -29.63
CA ALA A 267 -8.91 13.34 -30.47
C ALA A 267 -9.04 14.88 -30.52
N THR A 268 -8.53 15.61 -29.53
CA THR A 268 -8.77 17.07 -29.39
C THR A 268 -7.50 17.91 -29.32
N GLY A 269 -6.33 17.29 -29.10
CA GLY A 269 -5.08 17.98 -28.83
C GLY A 269 -5.04 18.75 -27.49
N GLN A 270 -6.08 18.65 -26.66
CA GLN A 270 -6.17 19.36 -25.39
C GLN A 270 -5.38 18.63 -24.28
N PRO A 271 -4.71 19.34 -23.36
CA PRO A 271 -3.99 18.72 -22.24
C PRO A 271 -4.87 17.79 -21.41
N LEU A 272 -4.35 16.65 -20.96
CA LEU A 272 -5.09 15.65 -20.19
C LEU A 272 -5.23 16.08 -18.72
N THR A 273 -6.16 16.98 -18.45
CA THR A 273 -6.53 17.34 -17.07
C THR A 273 -7.25 16.19 -16.37
N ILE A 274 -7.32 16.21 -15.03
CA ILE A 274 -8.07 15.22 -14.24
C ILE A 274 -9.54 15.11 -14.71
N GLU A 275 -10.17 16.25 -15.01
CA GLU A 275 -11.54 16.30 -15.53
C GLU A 275 -11.68 15.59 -16.89
N ARG A 276 -10.72 15.83 -17.80
CA ARG A 276 -10.72 15.19 -19.13
C ARG A 276 -10.40 13.71 -19.04
N PHE A 277 -9.49 13.31 -18.15
CA PHE A 277 -9.20 11.90 -17.86
C PHE A 277 -10.45 11.15 -17.41
N ARG A 278 -11.20 11.70 -16.44
CA ARG A 278 -12.46 11.13 -15.96
C ARG A 278 -13.55 11.09 -17.03
N LYS A 279 -13.62 12.14 -17.85
CA LYS A 279 -14.52 12.18 -19.01
C LYS A 279 -14.20 11.06 -20.00
N LEU A 280 -12.92 10.84 -20.33
CA LEU A 280 -12.51 9.73 -21.19
C LEU A 280 -12.88 8.37 -20.60
N LEU A 281 -12.68 8.15 -19.30
CA LEU A 281 -13.10 6.92 -18.62
C LEU A 281 -14.61 6.67 -18.81
N THR A 282 -15.42 7.70 -18.55
CA THR A 282 -16.88 7.63 -18.70
C THR A 282 -17.29 7.34 -20.15
N GLU A 283 -16.70 8.05 -21.12
CA GLU A 283 -16.95 7.82 -22.56
C GLU A 283 -16.52 6.42 -23.02
N ARG A 284 -15.50 5.83 -22.39
CA ARG A 284 -15.05 4.45 -22.61
C ARG A 284 -15.96 3.41 -21.94
N GLY A 285 -16.92 3.84 -21.12
CA GLY A 285 -17.83 2.97 -20.38
C GLY A 285 -17.24 2.41 -19.09
N PHE A 286 -16.35 3.15 -18.44
CA PHE A 286 -15.90 2.90 -17.07
C PHE A 286 -16.59 3.87 -16.10
N GLN A 287 -17.07 3.34 -14.98
CA GLN A 287 -17.57 4.14 -13.86
C GLN A 287 -16.38 4.77 -13.12
N ASP A 288 -16.41 6.08 -12.89
CA ASP A 288 -15.44 6.81 -12.04
C ASP A 288 -15.94 6.76 -10.59
N LEU A 289 -15.52 5.76 -9.83
CA LEU A 289 -15.92 5.58 -8.43
C LEU A 289 -15.04 6.46 -7.52
N ARG A 290 -15.66 7.13 -6.54
CA ARG A 290 -14.97 8.05 -5.64
C ARG A 290 -15.27 7.75 -4.19
N GLY A 291 -14.31 8.03 -3.31
CA GLY A 291 -14.44 7.72 -1.88
C GLY A 291 -14.89 6.27 -1.68
N ASP A 292 -16.01 6.10 -1.01
CA ASP A 292 -16.57 4.78 -0.67
C ASP A 292 -17.54 4.24 -1.72
N ASP A 293 -17.74 4.92 -2.85
CA ASP A 293 -18.65 4.47 -3.91
C ASP A 293 -18.26 3.07 -4.42
N THR A 294 -19.23 2.15 -4.48
CA THR A 294 -18.99 0.79 -4.98
C THR A 294 -19.46 0.58 -6.42
N GLY A 295 -20.38 1.41 -6.93
CA GLY A 295 -20.84 1.36 -8.32
C GLY A 295 -21.69 0.13 -8.67
N ASP A 296 -21.93 -0.06 -9.97
CA ASP A 296 -22.64 -1.22 -10.52
C ASP A 296 -21.63 -2.32 -10.95
N PRO A 297 -21.58 -3.47 -10.26
CA PRO A 297 -20.67 -4.57 -10.56
C PRO A 297 -20.99 -5.30 -11.87
N ALA A 298 -22.13 -5.03 -12.53
CA ALA A 298 -22.39 -5.54 -13.88
C ALA A 298 -21.54 -4.83 -14.95
N GLY A 299 -20.95 -3.67 -14.64
CA GLY A 299 -20.16 -2.84 -15.56
C GLY A 299 -18.66 -3.01 -15.43
N ARG A 300 -17.92 -1.93 -15.73
CA ARG A 300 -16.48 -1.78 -15.50
C ARG A 300 -16.26 -0.49 -14.72
N ALA A 301 -15.28 -0.46 -13.84
CA ALA A 301 -15.02 0.71 -13.00
C ALA A 301 -13.54 1.03 -12.87
N TRP A 302 -13.27 2.29 -12.57
CA TRP A 302 -11.98 2.83 -12.14
C TRP A 302 -12.19 3.53 -10.80
N THR A 303 -11.26 3.34 -9.87
CA THR A 303 -11.20 4.06 -8.61
C THR A 303 -9.75 4.34 -8.26
N GLU A 304 -9.51 5.42 -7.54
CA GLU A 304 -8.19 5.79 -7.03
C GLU A 304 -8.20 5.69 -5.51
N HIS A 305 -7.13 5.14 -4.91
CA HIS A 305 -7.02 5.00 -3.47
C HIS A 305 -5.55 5.06 -3.02
N GLY A 306 -5.31 5.67 -1.86
CA GLY A 306 -3.99 5.81 -1.25
C GLY A 306 -3.32 7.16 -1.56
N GLU A 307 -2.45 7.58 -0.64
CA GLU A 307 -1.73 8.86 -0.67
C GLU A 307 -0.21 8.64 -0.52
N ILE A 308 0.29 7.45 -0.88
CA ILE A 308 1.68 7.04 -0.64
C ILE A 308 2.66 8.04 -1.26
N ASP A 309 2.46 8.45 -2.52
CA ASP A 309 3.38 9.39 -3.17
C ASP A 309 3.36 10.77 -2.52
N GLN A 310 2.18 11.33 -2.29
CA GLN A 310 2.01 12.61 -1.61
C GLN A 310 2.69 12.61 -0.24
N ARG A 311 2.41 11.60 0.60
CA ARG A 311 3.04 11.44 1.91
C ARG A 311 4.54 11.23 1.82
N GLY A 312 5.03 10.55 0.79
CA GLY A 312 6.45 10.42 0.51
C GLY A 312 7.13 11.77 0.34
N HIS A 313 6.59 12.63 -0.53
CA HIS A 313 7.12 13.97 -0.76
C HIS A 313 7.00 14.89 0.48
N GLU A 314 5.91 14.78 1.24
CA GLU A 314 5.64 15.63 2.41
C GLU A 314 6.39 15.20 3.67
N GLU A 315 6.46 13.89 3.94
CA GLU A 315 6.93 13.34 5.21
C GLU A 315 8.32 12.66 5.12
N GLY A 316 8.82 12.39 3.90
CA GLY A 316 10.12 11.75 3.66
C GLY A 316 10.22 10.38 4.32
N TRP A 317 11.29 10.15 5.09
CA TRP A 317 11.48 8.88 5.80
C TRP A 317 10.31 8.48 6.72
N LYS A 318 9.49 9.43 7.19
CA LYS A 318 8.35 9.15 8.07
C LYS A 318 7.20 8.46 7.35
N LEU A 319 7.20 8.43 6.01
CA LEU A 319 6.29 7.59 5.22
C LEU A 319 6.26 6.15 5.75
N ALA A 320 7.40 5.61 6.19
CA ALA A 320 7.51 4.29 6.80
C ALA A 320 6.47 4.02 7.91
N ARG A 321 6.06 5.04 8.66
CA ARG A 321 5.06 4.92 9.74
C ARG A 321 3.62 4.87 9.24
N ARG A 322 3.38 5.30 8.00
CA ARG A 322 2.07 5.37 7.34
C ARG A 322 1.77 4.13 6.51
N ILE A 323 2.79 3.37 6.13
CA ILE A 323 2.64 2.21 5.24
C ILE A 323 1.58 1.21 5.72
N ALA A 324 1.53 0.90 7.02
CA ALA A 324 0.53 -0.03 7.54
C ALA A 324 -0.91 0.50 7.36
N GLU A 325 -1.10 1.80 7.54
CA GLU A 325 -2.39 2.49 7.34
C GLU A 325 -2.78 2.50 5.86
N GLU A 326 -1.85 2.85 4.96
CA GLU A 326 -2.08 2.86 3.50
C GLU A 326 -2.42 1.47 2.96
N ILE A 327 -1.73 0.43 3.42
CA ILE A 327 -2.01 -0.95 3.02
C ILE A 327 -3.38 -1.40 3.56
N ALA A 328 -3.72 -1.08 4.80
CA ALA A 328 -5.02 -1.41 5.37
C ALA A 328 -6.17 -0.73 4.59
N GLY A 329 -6.02 0.56 4.25
CA GLY A 329 -6.99 1.27 3.42
C GLY A 329 -7.20 0.63 2.04
N LEU A 330 -6.12 0.20 1.39
CA LEU A 330 -6.20 -0.54 0.12
C LEU A 330 -6.92 -1.88 0.28
N VAL A 331 -6.64 -2.63 1.35
CA VAL A 331 -7.33 -3.89 1.66
C VAL A 331 -8.83 -3.64 1.84
N ASP A 332 -9.21 -2.67 2.67
CA ASP A 332 -10.61 -2.32 2.94
C ASP A 332 -11.33 -1.90 1.65
N ARG A 333 -10.68 -1.10 0.79
CA ARG A 333 -11.24 -0.69 -0.49
C ARG A 333 -11.47 -1.88 -1.42
N ILE A 334 -10.48 -2.77 -1.54
CA ILE A 334 -10.57 -3.95 -2.40
C ILE A 334 -11.66 -4.91 -1.90
N GLN A 335 -11.70 -5.16 -0.59
CA GLN A 335 -12.72 -6.00 0.03
C GLN A 335 -14.12 -5.40 -0.16
N GLY A 336 -14.29 -4.10 0.06
CA GLY A 336 -15.57 -3.41 -0.13
C GLY A 336 -16.11 -3.50 -1.57
N LEU A 337 -15.22 -3.51 -2.57
CA LEU A 337 -15.60 -3.73 -3.96
C LEU A 337 -16.03 -5.19 -4.19
N LEU A 338 -15.27 -6.17 -3.70
CA LEU A 338 -15.64 -7.58 -3.85
C LEU A 338 -16.96 -7.91 -3.13
N ASP A 339 -17.17 -7.37 -1.92
CA ASP A 339 -18.41 -7.48 -1.14
C ASP A 339 -19.60 -6.88 -1.90
N ALA A 340 -19.38 -5.78 -2.64
CA ALA A 340 -20.41 -5.16 -3.49
C ALA A 340 -20.72 -5.96 -4.76
N GLY A 341 -20.05 -7.09 -5.00
CA GLY A 341 -20.34 -8.03 -6.10
C GLY A 341 -19.42 -7.92 -7.31
N TRP A 342 -18.36 -7.10 -7.26
CA TRP A 342 -17.33 -7.10 -8.31
C TRP A 342 -16.66 -8.48 -8.36
N ARG A 343 -16.51 -9.06 -9.54
CA ARG A 343 -15.93 -10.41 -9.71
C ARG A 343 -14.41 -10.40 -9.62
N GLU A 344 -13.81 -9.31 -10.04
CA GLU A 344 -12.36 -9.15 -10.13
C GLU A 344 -11.99 -7.70 -9.81
N VAL A 345 -10.96 -7.52 -8.99
CA VAL A 345 -10.33 -6.22 -8.74
C VAL A 345 -8.90 -6.27 -9.27
N ARG A 346 -8.55 -5.34 -10.16
CA ARG A 346 -7.18 -5.19 -10.68
C ARG A 346 -6.51 -4.01 -10.00
N VAL A 347 -5.44 -4.27 -9.25
CA VAL A 347 -4.64 -3.22 -8.62
C VAL A 347 -3.50 -2.84 -9.55
N VAL A 348 -3.42 -1.56 -9.90
CA VAL A 348 -2.37 -0.97 -10.73
C VAL A 348 -1.80 0.25 -10.02
N THR A 349 -0.56 0.60 -10.35
CA THR A 349 0.13 1.81 -9.86
C THR A 349 0.90 2.42 -11.01
N ASP A 350 1.23 3.69 -10.93
CA ASP A 350 1.98 4.41 -11.95
C ASP A 350 3.49 4.23 -11.83
N HIS A 351 4.06 4.38 -10.64
CA HIS A 351 5.50 4.25 -10.40
C HIS A 351 5.81 3.69 -9.01
N GLY A 352 7.08 3.35 -8.78
CA GLY A 352 7.63 3.24 -7.44
C GLY A 352 8.52 4.45 -7.13
N TRP A 353 9.44 4.30 -6.18
CA TRP A 353 10.19 5.44 -5.64
C TRP A 353 11.45 5.01 -4.88
N LEU A 354 12.39 5.94 -4.78
CA LEU A 354 13.53 5.85 -3.89
C LEU A 354 13.25 6.58 -2.58
N LEU A 355 13.73 6.00 -1.49
CA LEU A 355 13.77 6.61 -0.16
C LEU A 355 15.14 6.35 0.43
N VAL A 356 15.94 7.41 0.57
CA VAL A 356 17.25 7.35 1.22
C VAL A 356 17.19 8.27 2.44
N PRO A 357 17.14 7.70 3.66
CA PRO A 357 17.15 8.52 4.85
C PRO A 357 18.45 9.34 4.90
N GLY A 358 18.34 10.65 5.12
CA GLY A 358 19.47 11.59 5.05
C GLY A 358 19.71 12.20 3.67
N GLY A 359 18.98 11.77 2.64
CA GLY A 359 18.90 12.43 1.35
C GLY A 359 19.60 11.69 0.21
N LEU A 360 19.05 11.84 -0.99
CA LEU A 360 19.65 11.45 -2.25
C LEU A 360 20.87 12.35 -2.56
N PRO A 361 21.94 11.81 -3.18
CA PRO A 361 23.11 12.61 -3.58
C PRO A 361 22.70 13.75 -4.52
N LYS A 362 23.11 14.99 -4.21
CA LYS A 362 22.82 16.13 -5.08
C LYS A 362 23.67 16.05 -6.35
N VAL A 363 23.03 16.19 -7.51
CA VAL A 363 23.67 16.32 -8.83
C VAL A 363 23.31 17.68 -9.41
N ASP A 364 24.29 18.41 -9.95
CA ASP A 364 24.05 19.72 -10.52
C ASP A 364 23.53 19.61 -11.96
N MET A 365 22.27 19.99 -12.17
CA MET A 365 21.67 20.17 -13.50
C MET A 365 21.48 21.67 -13.79
N PRO A 366 22.30 22.27 -14.68
CA PRO A 366 22.15 23.66 -15.05
C PRO A 366 20.77 23.98 -15.63
N GLN A 367 20.08 24.98 -15.05
CA GLN A 367 18.70 25.31 -15.41
C GLN A 367 18.54 25.74 -16.87
N TYR A 368 19.58 26.32 -17.48
CA TYR A 368 19.50 26.79 -18.86
C TYR A 368 19.41 25.64 -19.89
N LEU A 369 19.77 24.41 -19.52
CA LEU A 369 19.76 23.22 -20.38
C LEU A 369 18.37 22.56 -20.48
N VAL A 370 17.48 22.87 -19.53
CA VAL A 370 16.18 22.22 -19.40
C VAL A 370 15.03 23.22 -19.53
N GLU A 371 13.91 22.79 -20.08
CA GLU A 371 12.64 23.52 -20.06
C GLU A 371 11.99 23.44 -18.68
N SER A 372 12.13 22.30 -18.02
CA SER A 372 11.66 22.04 -16.66
C SER A 372 12.63 21.16 -15.88
N ARG A 373 12.70 21.36 -14.57
CA ARG A 373 13.58 20.57 -13.68
C ARG A 373 12.80 19.99 -12.50
N TRP A 374 12.64 18.68 -12.54
CA TRP A 374 12.09 17.87 -11.47
C TRP A 374 13.23 17.40 -10.56
N ALA A 375 12.91 16.67 -9.49
CA ALA A 375 13.92 16.17 -8.57
C ALA A 375 14.84 15.15 -9.26
N ARG A 376 14.31 14.24 -10.08
CA ARG A 376 15.09 13.16 -10.71
C ARG A 376 15.08 13.17 -12.24
N CYS A 377 14.35 14.09 -12.87
CA CYS A 377 14.35 14.26 -14.32
C CYS A 377 14.20 15.72 -14.76
N GLY A 378 14.30 15.96 -16.07
CA GLY A 378 13.97 17.26 -16.67
C GLY A 378 13.82 17.15 -18.17
N ALA A 379 12.91 17.94 -18.75
CA ALA A 379 12.76 18.03 -20.19
C ALA A 379 13.89 18.89 -20.77
N LEU A 380 14.63 18.37 -21.74
CA LEU A 380 15.76 19.05 -22.35
C LEU A 380 15.31 20.00 -23.44
N LYS A 381 15.96 21.17 -23.52
CA LYS A 381 15.77 22.07 -24.66
C LYS A 381 16.32 21.43 -25.94
N PRO A 382 15.71 21.70 -27.12
CA PRO A 382 16.18 21.17 -28.39
C PRO A 382 17.69 21.41 -28.64
N GLY A 383 18.39 20.38 -29.12
CA GLY A 383 19.82 20.45 -29.45
C GLY A 383 20.79 20.42 -28.25
N THR A 384 20.27 20.33 -27.02
CA THR A 384 21.10 20.27 -25.81
C THR A 384 21.84 18.95 -25.69
N LYS A 385 23.13 19.00 -25.34
CA LYS A 385 23.94 17.83 -24.97
C LYS A 385 24.24 17.87 -23.48
N ILE A 386 24.14 16.72 -22.82
CA ILE A 386 24.43 16.55 -21.39
C ILE A 386 25.18 15.22 -21.20
N ASP A 387 25.91 15.12 -20.09
CA ASP A 387 26.64 13.91 -19.71
C ASP A 387 25.81 12.96 -18.82
N PHE A 388 24.52 13.23 -18.66
CA PHE A 388 23.60 12.41 -17.89
C PHE A 388 22.89 11.35 -18.76
N PRO A 389 22.37 10.27 -18.16
CA PRO A 389 21.46 9.36 -18.85
C PRO A 389 20.26 10.10 -19.44
N THR A 390 19.80 9.62 -20.59
CA THR A 390 18.69 10.25 -21.30
C THR A 390 17.77 9.22 -21.93
N ALA A 391 16.50 9.58 -22.06
CA ALA A 391 15.48 8.77 -22.71
C ALA A 391 14.51 9.65 -23.51
N PRO A 392 13.83 9.13 -24.54
CA PRO A 392 12.65 9.78 -25.09
C PRO A 392 11.52 9.78 -24.06
N TRP A 393 10.66 10.80 -24.09
CA TRP A 393 9.40 10.77 -23.36
C TRP A 393 8.46 9.74 -23.97
N HIS A 394 7.81 8.95 -23.11
CA HIS A 394 6.91 7.88 -23.51
C HIS A 394 5.82 8.33 -24.50
N TRP A 395 5.21 9.49 -24.25
CA TRP A 395 4.12 10.00 -25.09
C TRP A 395 4.59 10.72 -26.35
N ASN A 396 5.84 11.17 -26.39
CA ASN A 396 6.42 11.87 -27.55
C ASN A 396 7.94 11.66 -27.60
N THR A 397 8.39 10.89 -28.59
CA THR A 397 9.80 10.52 -28.72
C THR A 397 10.72 11.68 -29.13
N ASP A 398 10.16 12.79 -29.62
CA ASP A 398 10.93 14.00 -29.93
C ASP A 398 11.31 14.79 -28.67
N VAL A 399 10.58 14.59 -27.57
CA VAL A 399 10.92 15.19 -26.28
C VAL A 399 12.00 14.35 -25.60
N ARG A 400 13.17 14.96 -25.44
CA ARG A 400 14.34 14.36 -24.79
C ARG A 400 14.31 14.62 -23.28
N ILE A 401 14.44 13.58 -22.49
CA ILE A 401 14.45 13.66 -21.02
C ILE A 401 15.88 13.47 -20.52
N ALA A 402 16.32 14.34 -19.62
CA ALA A 402 17.46 14.11 -18.75
C ALA A 402 17.02 13.34 -17.51
N LEU A 403 17.78 12.30 -17.15
CA LEU A 403 17.52 11.44 -16.02
C LEU A 403 18.69 11.57 -15.03
N ALA A 404 18.40 11.68 -13.74
CA ALA A 404 19.45 11.80 -12.74
C ALA A 404 20.29 10.50 -12.69
N PRO A 405 21.63 10.60 -12.72
CA PRO A 405 22.51 9.44 -12.69
C PRO A 405 22.41 8.70 -11.35
N GLY A 406 22.45 7.36 -11.40
CA GLY A 406 22.31 6.51 -10.21
C GLY A 406 21.06 6.83 -9.39
N ILE A 407 21.23 6.99 -8.08
CA ILE A 407 20.22 7.48 -7.15
C ILE A 407 20.26 9.00 -6.95
N GLY A 408 21.02 9.75 -7.75
CA GLY A 408 21.16 11.19 -7.59
C GLY A 408 19.86 12.00 -7.74
N SER A 409 19.85 13.23 -7.20
CA SER A 409 18.75 14.20 -7.33
C SER A 409 19.28 15.54 -7.79
N PHE A 410 18.59 16.16 -8.74
CA PHE A 410 18.82 17.54 -9.17
C PHE A 410 18.38 18.60 -8.13
N ARG A 411 17.73 18.16 -7.05
CA ARG A 411 17.35 18.98 -5.90
C ARG A 411 18.09 18.50 -4.64
N ALA A 412 18.60 19.45 -3.85
CA ALA A 412 19.20 19.14 -2.56
C ALA A 412 18.14 18.67 -1.56
N SER A 413 18.58 18.00 -0.48
CA SER A 413 17.74 17.62 0.67
C SER A 413 16.49 16.80 0.30
N THR A 414 16.57 16.01 -0.78
CA THR A 414 15.47 15.16 -1.23
C THR A 414 15.64 13.76 -0.64
N GLU A 415 14.82 13.35 0.33
CA GLU A 415 14.89 11.99 0.90
C GLU A 415 14.03 10.97 0.11
N TYR A 416 12.88 11.41 -0.39
CA TYR A 416 11.94 10.61 -1.18
C TYR A 416 11.80 11.23 -2.56
N SER A 417 11.91 10.42 -3.62
CA SER A 417 11.63 10.89 -4.97
C SER A 417 11.52 9.76 -6.00
N HIS A 418 11.00 10.11 -7.16
CA HIS A 418 10.88 9.27 -8.35
C HIS A 418 11.07 10.15 -9.61
N GLY A 419 11.27 9.51 -10.76
CA GLY A 419 11.37 10.17 -12.06
C GLY A 419 12.62 9.80 -12.87
N SER A 420 13.53 8.97 -12.36
CA SER A 420 14.70 8.46 -13.10
C SER A 420 14.64 6.94 -13.30
N LEU A 421 15.77 6.34 -13.68
CA LEU A 421 15.94 4.92 -13.93
C LEU A 421 16.57 4.23 -12.72
N SER A 422 15.71 3.63 -11.89
CA SER A 422 16.09 2.61 -10.91
C SER A 422 15.04 1.50 -10.93
N LEU A 423 15.41 0.31 -10.46
CA LEU A 423 14.46 -0.82 -10.40
C LEU A 423 13.27 -0.49 -9.49
N GLN A 424 13.53 0.20 -8.38
CA GLN A 424 12.54 0.68 -7.42
C GLN A 424 11.53 1.63 -8.05
N GLU A 425 11.96 2.49 -8.97
CA GLU A 425 11.09 3.44 -9.67
C GLU A 425 10.34 2.77 -10.83
N CYS A 426 11.02 1.85 -11.55
CA CYS A 426 10.57 1.37 -12.85
C CYS A 426 9.85 0.01 -12.84
N VAL A 427 10.01 -0.79 -11.80
CA VAL A 427 9.39 -2.12 -11.67
C VAL A 427 8.30 -2.06 -10.62
N VAL A 428 7.05 -2.16 -11.07
CA VAL A 428 5.87 -1.99 -10.21
C VAL A 428 5.00 -3.25 -10.17
N PRO A 429 4.27 -3.50 -9.06
CA PRO A 429 3.35 -4.62 -8.95
C PRO A 429 2.13 -4.44 -9.86
N SER A 430 1.55 -5.55 -10.27
CA SER A 430 0.23 -5.64 -10.86
C SER A 430 -0.48 -6.81 -10.19
N LEU A 431 -1.60 -6.53 -9.52
CA LEU A 431 -2.34 -7.56 -8.79
C LEU A 431 -3.70 -7.79 -9.44
N VAL A 432 -4.12 -9.05 -9.49
CA VAL A 432 -5.49 -9.43 -9.80
C VAL A 432 -6.06 -10.15 -8.60
N VAL A 433 -7.11 -9.57 -8.01
CA VAL A 433 -7.69 -10.01 -6.74
C VAL A 433 -9.12 -10.51 -6.99
N ARG A 434 -9.44 -11.66 -6.41
CA ARG A 434 -10.77 -12.28 -6.50
C ARG A 434 -11.16 -12.86 -5.14
N ALA A 435 -12.47 -12.96 -4.89
CA ALA A 435 -12.96 -13.76 -3.79
C ALA A 435 -12.61 -15.25 -4.01
N ALA A 436 -12.31 -15.99 -2.94
CA ALA A 436 -11.99 -17.42 -3.02
C ALA A 436 -13.17 -18.27 -3.48
N GLU A 437 -14.38 -17.84 -3.15
CA GLU A 437 -15.61 -18.38 -3.71
C GLU A 437 -16.16 -17.39 -4.74
N PRO A 438 -16.70 -17.88 -5.88
CA PRO A 438 -17.33 -16.99 -6.85
C PRO A 438 -18.39 -16.16 -6.13
N PRO A 439 -18.51 -14.85 -6.42
CA PRO A 439 -19.61 -14.07 -5.88
C PRO A 439 -20.91 -14.78 -6.28
N GLY A 440 -21.62 -15.31 -5.29
CA GLY A 440 -22.99 -15.76 -5.48
C GLY A 440 -23.80 -14.63 -6.12
N PRO A 441 -24.89 -14.94 -6.86
CA PRO A 441 -25.69 -13.92 -7.53
C PRO A 441 -26.01 -12.77 -6.56
N ALA A 442 -25.91 -11.52 -7.06
CA ALA A 442 -26.20 -10.34 -6.25
C ALA A 442 -27.56 -10.52 -5.57
N ALA A 443 -27.56 -10.37 -4.26
CA ALA A 443 -28.76 -10.67 -3.50
C ALA A 443 -29.82 -9.60 -3.81
N THR A 444 -30.99 -10.02 -4.22
CA THR A 444 -32.07 -9.10 -4.64
C THR A 444 -33.39 -9.55 -4.08
N VAL A 445 -34.25 -8.58 -3.76
CA VAL A 445 -35.64 -8.82 -3.43
C VAL A 445 -36.42 -8.94 -4.74
N VAL A 446 -36.86 -10.16 -5.07
CA VAL A 446 -37.51 -10.47 -6.36
C VAL A 446 -39.03 -10.40 -6.27
N SER A 447 -39.62 -10.60 -5.10
CA SER A 447 -41.04 -10.34 -4.89
C SER A 447 -41.34 -9.98 -3.45
N VAL A 448 -42.29 -9.09 -3.26
CA VAL A 448 -42.92 -8.76 -1.98
C VAL A 448 -44.41 -8.99 -2.15
N ARG A 449 -45.03 -9.78 -1.27
CA ARG A 449 -46.47 -10.07 -1.32
C ARG A 449 -47.09 -9.92 0.06
N TRP A 450 -48.21 -9.22 0.13
CA TRP A 450 -48.94 -9.03 1.38
C TRP A 450 -50.14 -9.97 1.49
N THR A 451 -50.46 -10.38 2.71
CA THR A 451 -51.71 -11.05 3.06
C THR A 451 -52.15 -10.54 4.43
N GLY A 452 -53.00 -9.51 4.41
CA GLY A 452 -53.21 -8.66 5.60
C GLY A 452 -51.87 -8.05 6.04
N LEU A 453 -51.58 -8.10 7.34
CA LEU A 453 -50.34 -7.56 7.94
C LEU A 453 -49.12 -8.49 7.84
N ARG A 454 -49.20 -9.54 7.02
CA ARG A 454 -48.08 -10.45 6.77
C ARG A 454 -47.45 -10.16 5.42
N CYS A 455 -46.18 -9.78 5.43
CA CYS A 455 -45.34 -9.61 4.26
C CYS A 455 -44.55 -10.90 3.99
N ARG A 456 -44.69 -11.46 2.79
CA ARG A 456 -43.89 -12.57 2.29
C ARG A 456 -42.91 -12.02 1.27
N VAL A 457 -41.64 -12.29 1.48
CA VAL A 457 -40.55 -11.80 0.66
C VAL A 457 -39.86 -12.99 0.02
N GLN A 458 -39.65 -12.90 -1.29
CA GLN A 458 -38.79 -13.81 -2.00
C GLN A 458 -37.52 -13.05 -2.38
N VAL A 459 -36.38 -13.64 -2.07
CA VAL A 459 -35.07 -13.13 -2.45
C VAL A 459 -34.33 -14.19 -3.25
N VAL A 460 -33.42 -13.74 -4.12
CA VAL A 460 -32.43 -14.60 -4.76
C VAL A 460 -31.05 -14.11 -4.37
N GLY A 461 -30.05 -14.99 -4.34
CA GLY A 461 -28.66 -14.63 -4.02
C GLY A 461 -28.32 -14.44 -2.54
N ALA A 462 -29.29 -14.59 -1.63
CA ALA A 462 -29.04 -14.61 -0.20
C ALA A 462 -28.26 -15.88 0.22
N ARG A 463 -27.37 -15.74 1.20
CA ARG A 463 -26.55 -16.83 1.75
C ARG A 463 -27.00 -17.19 3.17
N ALA A 464 -26.43 -18.25 3.74
CA ALA A 464 -26.68 -18.61 5.13
C ALA A 464 -26.40 -17.41 6.07
N GLY A 465 -27.31 -17.17 7.02
CA GLY A 465 -27.19 -16.06 7.98
C GLY A 465 -27.84 -14.74 7.55
N TRP A 466 -28.30 -14.62 6.30
CA TRP A 466 -28.98 -13.43 5.81
C TRP A 466 -30.38 -13.28 6.42
N GLN A 467 -30.83 -12.03 6.55
CA GLN A 467 -32.09 -11.70 7.19
C GLN A 467 -32.87 -10.66 6.37
N VAL A 468 -34.18 -10.61 6.52
CA VAL A 468 -35.05 -9.58 5.95
C VAL A 468 -35.68 -8.80 7.09
N ASP A 469 -35.75 -7.48 6.94
CA ASP A 469 -36.42 -6.58 7.87
C ASP A 469 -37.36 -5.63 7.10
N LEU A 470 -38.33 -5.04 7.79
CA LEU A 470 -39.28 -4.09 7.22
C LEU A 470 -39.13 -2.77 7.98
N ARG A 471 -38.66 -1.71 7.32
CA ARG A 471 -38.30 -0.45 7.98
C ARG A 471 -39.03 0.75 7.38
N THR A 472 -39.34 1.76 8.20
CA THR A 472 -39.78 3.07 7.67
C THR A 472 -38.61 3.88 7.11
N LYS A 473 -37.39 3.63 7.61
CA LYS A 473 -36.14 4.20 7.11
C LYS A 473 -35.13 3.07 6.89
N ALA A 474 -34.84 2.75 5.63
CA ALA A 474 -34.01 1.58 5.26
C ALA A 474 -32.68 1.47 6.05
N GLY A 475 -32.00 2.59 6.28
CA GLY A 475 -30.71 2.64 6.99
C GLY A 475 -30.79 2.72 8.53
N ASP A 476 -31.98 2.77 9.12
CA ASP A 476 -32.16 2.92 10.57
C ASP A 476 -32.79 1.66 11.16
N PRO A 477 -32.01 0.78 11.83
CA PRO A 477 -32.53 -0.43 12.46
C PRO A 477 -33.62 -0.18 13.51
N ALA A 478 -33.62 0.98 14.19
CA ALA A 478 -34.64 1.32 15.18
C ALA A 478 -36.00 1.62 14.56
N SER A 479 -36.07 1.73 13.22
CA SER A 479 -37.28 2.01 12.47
C SER A 479 -38.00 0.76 11.96
N SER A 480 -37.61 -0.42 12.45
CA SER A 480 -38.24 -1.70 12.11
C SER A 480 -39.72 -1.73 12.54
N LEU A 481 -40.54 -2.21 11.61
CA LEU A 481 -41.98 -2.44 11.73
C LEU A 481 -42.30 -3.94 11.84
N ALA A 482 -41.28 -4.79 11.74
CA ALA A 482 -41.42 -6.22 11.94
C ALA A 482 -41.80 -6.51 13.39
N LYS A 483 -42.53 -7.59 13.60
CA LYS A 483 -42.87 -8.12 14.92
C LYS A 483 -41.62 -8.21 15.81
N ASP A 484 -41.74 -7.71 17.03
CA ASP A 484 -40.67 -7.56 18.03
C ASP A 484 -39.51 -6.63 17.62
N ALA A 485 -39.67 -5.84 16.54
CA ALA A 485 -38.61 -5.03 15.93
C ALA A 485 -37.36 -5.86 15.55
N GLN A 486 -37.56 -7.11 15.13
CA GLN A 486 -36.51 -8.06 14.79
C GLN A 486 -36.57 -8.48 13.32
N PRO A 487 -35.42 -8.47 12.60
CA PRO A 487 -35.30 -9.10 11.30
C PRO A 487 -35.63 -10.60 11.36
N ARG A 488 -36.03 -11.18 10.22
CA ARG A 488 -36.35 -12.59 10.07
C ARG A 488 -35.35 -13.28 9.16
N PRO A 489 -34.87 -14.50 9.50
CA PRO A 489 -33.92 -15.20 8.67
C PRO A 489 -34.51 -15.53 7.29
N VAL A 490 -33.67 -15.51 6.27
CA VAL A 490 -34.01 -16.03 4.94
C VAL A 490 -33.93 -17.55 4.96
N GLY A 491 -34.98 -18.22 4.50
CA GLY A 491 -35.05 -19.67 4.38
C GLY A 491 -34.17 -20.23 3.27
N PRO A 492 -33.96 -21.57 3.22
CA PRO A 492 -33.09 -22.21 2.23
C PRO A 492 -33.51 -21.99 0.77
N GLU A 493 -34.80 -21.74 0.53
CA GLU A 493 -35.35 -21.46 -0.80
C GLU A 493 -35.39 -19.95 -1.13
N GLY A 494 -34.82 -19.10 -0.26
CA GLY A 494 -34.84 -17.64 -0.43
C GLY A 494 -36.14 -16.98 0.02
N ASP A 495 -36.97 -17.67 0.79
CA ASP A 495 -38.23 -17.14 1.31
C ASP A 495 -38.07 -16.55 2.72
N ALA A 496 -38.79 -15.46 3.02
CA ALA A 496 -38.88 -14.90 4.36
C ALA A 496 -40.29 -14.37 4.62
N SER A 497 -40.73 -14.41 5.88
CA SER A 497 -42.04 -13.87 6.27
C SER A 497 -41.91 -12.92 7.46
N LEU A 498 -42.36 -11.69 7.25
CA LEU A 498 -42.43 -10.62 8.23
C LEU A 498 -43.89 -10.39 8.61
N VAL A 499 -44.15 -10.14 9.88
CA VAL A 499 -45.50 -9.81 10.40
C VAL A 499 -45.40 -8.43 11.02
N VAL A 500 -46.37 -7.57 10.75
CA VAL A 500 -46.53 -6.27 11.42
C VAL A 500 -47.60 -6.44 12.50
N ASP A 501 -47.23 -6.19 13.76
CA ASP A 501 -48.16 -6.41 14.89
C ASP A 501 -49.12 -5.24 15.14
N ASN A 502 -48.78 -4.03 14.64
CA ASN A 502 -49.62 -2.85 14.79
C ASN A 502 -50.52 -2.66 13.55
N PRO A 503 -51.84 -2.88 13.63
CA PRO A 503 -52.76 -2.69 12.52
C PRO A 503 -52.87 -1.24 12.06
N ASP A 504 -52.55 -0.26 12.92
CA ASP A 504 -52.56 1.16 12.54
C ASP A 504 -51.49 1.50 11.49
N HIS A 505 -50.55 0.59 11.23
CA HIS A 505 -49.54 0.75 10.19
C HIS A 505 -50.03 0.33 8.79
N GLU A 506 -51.23 -0.25 8.66
CA GLU A 506 -51.79 -0.61 7.35
C GLU A 506 -51.90 0.62 6.44
N GLY A 507 -51.48 0.49 5.17
CA GLY A 507 -51.42 1.58 4.21
C GLY A 507 -50.20 2.50 4.34
N MET A 508 -49.32 2.30 5.32
CA MET A 508 -48.07 3.08 5.43
C MET A 508 -47.02 2.60 4.41
N ALA A 509 -46.23 3.55 3.88
CA ALA A 509 -45.06 3.24 3.08
C ALA A 509 -43.94 2.66 3.96
N ALA A 510 -43.32 1.58 3.49
CA ALA A 510 -42.22 0.91 4.15
C ALA A 510 -41.18 0.46 3.12
N THR A 511 -40.02 0.01 3.62
CA THR A 511 -38.97 -0.57 2.80
C THR A 511 -38.59 -1.92 3.37
N VAL A 512 -38.75 -2.96 2.57
CA VAL A 512 -38.13 -4.27 2.82
C VAL A 512 -36.64 -4.11 2.61
N VAL A 513 -35.83 -4.44 3.62
CA VAL A 513 -34.37 -4.46 3.52
C VAL A 513 -33.87 -5.88 3.70
N LEU A 514 -33.00 -6.31 2.80
CA LEU A 514 -32.25 -7.55 2.90
C LEU A 514 -30.92 -7.23 3.57
N LEU A 515 -30.59 -7.96 4.63
CA LEU A 515 -29.44 -7.77 5.50
C LEU A 515 -28.47 -8.95 5.34
N ASP A 516 -27.19 -8.63 5.22
CA ASP A 516 -26.12 -9.63 5.30
C ASP A 516 -25.88 -10.09 6.77
N PRO A 517 -25.00 -11.07 7.02
CA PRO A 517 -24.71 -11.54 8.38
C PRO A 517 -24.12 -10.48 9.31
N GLU A 518 -23.56 -9.39 8.76
CA GLU A 518 -23.04 -8.24 9.49
C GLU A 518 -24.10 -7.13 9.70
N ALA A 519 -25.37 -7.41 9.36
CA ALA A 519 -26.51 -6.49 9.43
C ALA A 519 -26.41 -5.25 8.52
N ARG A 520 -25.59 -5.28 7.47
CA ARG A 520 -25.51 -4.24 6.43
C ARG A 520 -26.62 -4.47 5.41
N VAL A 521 -27.17 -3.40 4.84
CA VAL A 521 -28.25 -3.48 3.84
C VAL A 521 -27.67 -3.89 2.49
N ALA A 522 -27.95 -5.12 2.08
CA ALA A 522 -27.52 -5.70 0.81
C ALA A 522 -28.49 -5.42 -0.34
N ALA A 523 -29.79 -5.32 -0.08
CA ALA A 523 -30.80 -4.90 -1.06
C ALA A 523 -32.00 -4.23 -0.37
N LYS A 524 -32.77 -3.45 -1.14
CA LYS A 524 -33.99 -2.80 -0.64
C LYS A 524 -35.11 -2.82 -1.67
N HIS A 525 -36.34 -2.88 -1.19
CA HIS A 525 -37.55 -2.82 -2.01
C HIS A 525 -38.61 -2.00 -1.27
N THR A 526 -39.07 -0.91 -1.88
CA THR A 526 -40.16 -0.09 -1.31
C THR A 526 -41.47 -0.83 -1.49
N THR A 527 -42.33 -0.80 -0.47
CA THR A 527 -43.66 -1.44 -0.50
C THR A 527 -44.64 -0.65 0.36
N THR A 528 -45.93 -0.96 0.28
CA THR A 528 -46.98 -0.41 1.16
C THR A 528 -47.56 -1.52 2.04
N ILE A 529 -47.65 -1.29 3.34
CA ILE A 529 -48.10 -2.30 4.30
C ILE A 529 -49.55 -2.72 4.02
N GLY A 530 -49.78 -4.01 3.81
CA GLY A 530 -51.10 -4.56 3.46
C GLY A 530 -51.57 -4.25 2.04
N GLY A 531 -50.74 -3.60 1.21
CA GLY A 531 -51.09 -3.23 -0.16
C GLY A 531 -51.14 -4.43 -1.13
N GLU A 532 -51.93 -4.30 -2.20
CA GLU A 532 -51.88 -5.20 -3.35
C GLU A 532 -50.72 -4.74 -4.26
N GLU A 533 -49.60 -5.46 -4.24
CA GLU A 533 -48.47 -5.32 -5.18
C GLU A 533 -48.27 -6.60 -5.99
#